data_AF-A0A6N7FN74-F1
#
_entry.id   AF-A0A6N7FN74-F1
#
_cell.length_a   1.000
_cell.length_b   1.000
_cell.length_c   1.000
_cell.angle_alpha   90.00
_cell.angle_beta   90.00
_cell.angle_gamma   90.00
#
_symmetry.space_group_name_H-M   'P 1'
#
loop_
_entity.id
_entity.type
_entity.pdbx_description
1 polymer ?
#
loop_
_entity_poly.entity_id
_entity_poly.type
_entity_poly.pdbx_seq_one_letter_code
_entity_poly.pdbx_strand_id
1 'polypeptide(L)'
;MASIVAPAPWCDSSELQNGVSSGGTEVLTIGVVGPHYPDSFADNIACGFEDLGHRAVRLNGGRPHLFSWSKASRLAGEMLMRSERAAAVLQRPLLEAARRQRVDGFVVVDTNVAPETADALGEIARPLCFWYPDAVSNLGRQSMFQATYDAVFSKEPRLVGPSRDIAGLPAH
;
A
#
# COMPACT_ATOMS: atom_id res chain seq x y z
N MET A 1 -20.58 2.92 -29.12
CA MET A 1 -19.78 1.71 -29.40
C MET A 1 -18.90 1.46 -28.19
N ALA A 2 -19.32 0.54 -27.30
CA ALA A 2 -18.55 0.18 -26.11
C ALA A 2 -17.59 -0.96 -26.48
N SER A 3 -16.29 -0.72 -26.34
CA SER A 3 -15.26 -1.74 -26.53
C SER A 3 -15.06 -2.47 -25.22
N ILE A 4 -15.48 -3.73 -25.17
CA ILE A 4 -15.16 -4.67 -24.10
C ILE A 4 -13.69 -5.02 -24.27
N VAL A 5 -12.84 -4.53 -23.37
CA VAL A 5 -11.43 -4.94 -23.29
C VAL A 5 -11.41 -6.34 -22.66
N ALA A 6 -10.92 -7.32 -23.41
CA ALA A 6 -10.76 -8.69 -22.92
C ALA A 6 -9.72 -8.75 -21.78
N PRO A 7 -9.89 -9.63 -20.77
CA PRO A 7 -8.90 -9.86 -19.73
C PRO A 7 -7.59 -10.43 -20.31
N ALA A 8 -6.47 -10.09 -19.68
CA ALA A 8 -5.14 -10.42 -20.15
C ALA A 8 -4.81 -11.93 -20.00
N PRO A 9 -4.07 -12.53 -20.95
CA PRO A 9 -3.94 -13.99 -21.12
C PRO A 9 -3.00 -14.71 -20.13
N TRP A 10 -2.51 -14.05 -19.08
CA TRP A 10 -1.58 -14.62 -18.09
C TRP A 10 -2.21 -14.97 -16.73
N CYS A 11 -3.51 -14.69 -16.55
CA CYS A 11 -4.30 -15.24 -15.44
C CYS A 11 -4.86 -16.61 -15.84
N ASP A 12 -4.02 -17.63 -15.84
CA ASP A 12 -4.52 -19.01 -15.81
C ASP A 12 -4.80 -19.40 -14.36
N SER A 13 -6.04 -19.19 -13.92
CA SER A 13 -6.52 -19.48 -12.56
C SER A 13 -6.60 -20.98 -12.24
N SER A 14 -6.20 -21.87 -13.16
CA SER A 14 -6.39 -23.32 -13.01
C SER A 14 -5.32 -24.01 -12.14
N GLU A 15 -4.13 -23.42 -11.95
CA GLU A 15 -3.06 -24.04 -11.14
C GLU A 15 -3.14 -23.75 -9.63
N LEU A 16 -3.95 -22.78 -9.18
CA LEU A 16 -4.08 -22.42 -7.76
C LEU A 16 -5.24 -23.09 -7.00
N GLN A 17 -6.03 -23.96 -7.66
CA GLN A 17 -7.26 -24.51 -7.07
C GLN A 17 -7.08 -25.81 -6.25
N ASN A 18 -5.87 -26.36 -6.13
CA ASN A 18 -5.64 -27.58 -5.36
C ASN A 18 -5.13 -27.28 -3.95
N GLY A 19 -6.00 -26.78 -3.06
CA GLY A 19 -5.62 -26.67 -1.64
C GLY A 19 -6.51 -25.91 -0.67
N VAL A 20 -7.61 -25.27 -1.07
CA VAL A 20 -8.45 -24.53 -0.13
C VAL A 20 -9.69 -25.35 0.25
N SER A 21 -9.56 -26.11 1.33
CA SER A 21 -10.69 -26.70 2.05
C SER A 21 -11.67 -25.62 2.49
N SER A 22 -12.95 -25.83 2.18
CA SER A 22 -14.10 -24.94 2.37
C SER A 22 -14.44 -24.66 3.85
N GLY A 23 -13.56 -23.95 4.56
CA GLY A 23 -13.96 -23.10 5.68
C GLY A 23 -14.43 -21.79 5.08
N GLY A 24 -15.70 -21.41 5.31
CA GLY A 24 -16.26 -20.17 4.78
C GLY A 24 -15.38 -18.98 5.16
N THR A 25 -14.52 -18.55 4.24
CA THR A 25 -13.57 -17.49 4.50
C THR A 25 -14.36 -16.19 4.46
N GLU A 26 -14.32 -15.44 5.55
CA GLU A 26 -14.98 -14.14 5.63
C GLU A 26 -14.47 -13.25 4.49
N VAL A 27 -15.39 -12.65 3.74
CA VAL A 27 -15.05 -11.76 2.63
C VAL A 27 -14.68 -10.40 3.22
N LEU A 28 -13.38 -10.13 3.32
CA LEU A 28 -12.82 -8.88 3.79
C LEU A 28 -12.76 -7.81 2.69
N THR A 29 -12.84 -6.55 3.09
CA THR A 29 -12.59 -5.35 2.27
C THR A 29 -11.26 -4.73 2.68
N ILE A 30 -10.25 -4.79 1.81
CA ILE A 30 -8.87 -4.41 2.15
C ILE A 30 -8.46 -3.15 1.39
N GLY A 31 -8.02 -2.13 2.11
CA GLY A 31 -7.48 -0.90 1.52
C GLY A 31 -6.02 -1.06 1.09
N VAL A 32 -5.74 -1.00 -0.20
CA VAL A 32 -4.37 -1.07 -0.74
C VAL A 32 -3.86 0.33 -1.05
N VAL A 33 -2.91 0.82 -0.26
CA VAL A 33 -2.39 2.19 -0.30
C VAL A 33 -1.10 2.24 -1.09
N GLY A 34 -1.16 2.86 -2.27
CA GLY A 34 0.02 3.08 -3.09
C GLY A 34 -0.28 3.62 -4.48
N PRO A 35 0.73 3.71 -5.36
CA PRO A 35 0.50 4.12 -6.73
C PRO A 35 -0.20 3.01 -7.51
N HIS A 36 -1.34 3.33 -8.13
CA HIS A 36 -2.13 2.41 -8.96
C HIS A 36 -1.97 2.77 -10.43
N TYR A 37 -1.28 1.89 -11.16
CA TYR A 37 -1.14 1.91 -12.62
C TYR A 37 -0.97 0.46 -13.08
N PRO A 38 -1.17 0.14 -14.37
CA PRO A 38 -1.05 -1.24 -14.83
C PRO A 38 0.28 -1.86 -14.44
N ASP A 39 0.24 -3.03 -13.80
CA ASP A 39 1.41 -3.76 -13.28
C ASP A 39 2.19 -3.04 -12.16
N SER A 40 1.55 -2.08 -11.48
CA SER A 40 2.11 -1.56 -10.23
C SER A 40 2.02 -2.62 -9.14
N PHE A 41 2.98 -2.60 -8.21
CA PHE A 41 2.96 -3.53 -7.07
C PHE A 41 1.67 -3.42 -6.23
N ALA A 42 1.12 -2.19 -6.10
CA ALA A 42 -0.14 -1.97 -5.41
C ALA A 42 -1.32 -2.62 -6.16
N ASP A 43 -1.34 -2.53 -7.50
CA ASP A 43 -2.39 -3.13 -8.32
C ASP A 43 -2.30 -4.67 -8.30
N ASN A 44 -1.09 -5.23 -8.38
CA ASN A 44 -0.86 -6.66 -8.28
C ASN A 44 -1.32 -7.24 -6.92
N ILE A 45 -1.08 -6.53 -5.80
CA ILE A 45 -1.61 -6.92 -4.48
C ILE A 45 -3.14 -6.84 -4.45
N ALA A 46 -3.73 -5.78 -5.01
CA ALA A 46 -5.18 -5.63 -5.06
C ALA A 46 -5.83 -6.79 -5.84
N CYS A 47 -5.29 -7.13 -7.02
CA CYS A 47 -5.74 -8.29 -7.79
C CYS A 47 -5.55 -9.60 -7.03
N GLY A 48 -4.42 -9.79 -6.34
CA GLY A 48 -4.20 -10.99 -5.52
C GLY A 48 -5.26 -11.17 -4.43
N PHE A 49 -5.69 -10.10 -3.76
CA PHE A 49 -6.81 -10.19 -2.81
C PHE A 49 -8.14 -10.50 -3.48
N GLU A 50 -8.39 -9.93 -4.66
CA GLU A 50 -9.60 -10.20 -5.46
C GLU A 50 -9.66 -11.67 -5.88
N ASP A 51 -8.54 -12.24 -6.32
CA ASP A 51 -8.41 -13.66 -6.69
C ASP A 51 -8.61 -14.61 -5.49
N LEU A 52 -8.28 -14.16 -4.28
CA LEU A 52 -8.56 -14.88 -3.02
C LEU A 52 -10.02 -14.73 -2.55
N GLY A 53 -10.87 -14.02 -3.29
CA GLY A 53 -12.29 -13.84 -2.96
C GLY A 53 -12.56 -12.69 -1.98
N HIS A 54 -11.58 -11.83 -1.71
CA HIS A 54 -11.74 -10.60 -0.95
C HIS A 54 -12.02 -9.41 -1.86
N ARG A 55 -12.42 -8.27 -1.29
CA ARG A 55 -12.59 -7.02 -2.01
C ARG A 55 -11.39 -6.13 -1.78
N ALA A 56 -10.73 -5.67 -2.84
CA ALA A 56 -9.66 -4.68 -2.74
C ALA A 56 -10.16 -3.26 -3.04
N VAL A 57 -9.83 -2.31 -2.17
CA VAL A 57 -10.06 -0.87 -2.36
C VAL A 57 -8.73 -0.22 -2.69
N ARG A 58 -8.57 0.18 -3.95
CA ARG A 58 -7.36 0.87 -4.43
C ARG A 58 -7.36 2.31 -3.93
N LEU A 59 -6.44 2.62 -3.02
CA LEU A 59 -6.25 3.95 -2.45
C LEU A 59 -4.94 4.54 -2.96
N ASN A 60 -5.00 5.70 -3.61
CA ASN A 60 -3.79 6.37 -4.10
C ASN A 60 -2.89 6.75 -2.92
N GLY A 61 -1.59 6.48 -3.09
CA GLY A 61 -0.56 6.72 -2.08
C GLY A 61 -0.29 8.20 -1.77
N GLY A 62 0.83 8.43 -1.08
CA GLY A 62 1.16 9.66 -0.38
C GLY A 62 1.54 10.86 -1.25
N ARG A 63 1.56 10.73 -2.58
CA ARG A 63 1.95 11.80 -3.51
C ARG A 63 0.72 12.47 -4.14
N PRO A 64 0.44 13.74 -3.83
CA PRO A 64 -0.64 14.46 -4.49
C PRO A 64 -0.38 14.59 -6.00
N HIS A 65 -1.39 14.32 -6.81
CA HIS A 65 -1.33 14.47 -8.27
C HIS A 65 -1.17 15.94 -8.72
N LEU A 66 -1.20 16.89 -7.77
CA LEU A 66 -1.13 18.33 -7.99
C LEU A 66 0.25 18.83 -8.47
N PHE A 67 1.31 18.03 -8.37
CA PHE A 67 2.68 18.51 -8.58
C PHE A 67 3.27 18.29 -9.99
N SER A 68 2.53 17.72 -10.95
CA SER A 68 3.10 17.31 -12.25
C SER A 68 3.13 18.38 -13.36
N TRP A 69 2.65 19.60 -13.11
CA TRP A 69 2.41 20.58 -14.18
C TRP A 69 3.66 21.39 -14.57
N SER A 70 4.68 21.45 -13.70
CA SER A 70 5.96 22.10 -14.01
C SER A 70 7.14 21.49 -13.24
N LYS A 71 8.37 21.68 -13.72
CA LYS A 71 9.59 21.30 -12.98
C LYS A 71 9.68 21.99 -11.60
N ALA A 72 9.23 23.24 -11.53
CA ALA A 72 9.20 24.02 -10.30
C ALA A 72 8.20 23.46 -9.27
N SER A 73 7.00 23.09 -9.71
CA SER A 73 6.01 22.45 -8.81
C SER A 73 6.47 21.09 -8.33
N ARG A 74 7.18 20.31 -9.16
CA ARG A 74 7.75 19.04 -8.74
C ARG A 74 8.79 19.21 -7.65
N LEU A 75 9.72 20.16 -7.83
CA LEU A 75 10.74 20.45 -6.82
C LEU A 75 10.12 20.97 -5.52
N ALA A 76 9.14 21.88 -5.61
CA ALA A 76 8.43 22.37 -4.44
C ALA A 76 7.68 21.25 -3.71
N GLY A 77 7.04 20.33 -4.45
CA GLY A 77 6.40 19.13 -3.90
C GLY A 77 7.40 18.22 -3.21
N GLU A 78 8.53 17.90 -3.85
CA GLU A 78 9.60 17.11 -3.25
C GLU A 78 10.13 17.73 -1.95
N MET A 79 10.32 19.05 -1.91
CA MET A 79 10.74 19.76 -0.71
C MET A 79 9.68 19.74 0.39
N LEU A 80 8.41 19.88 0.03
CA LEU A 80 7.31 19.85 0.98
C LEU A 80 7.15 18.45 1.60
N MET A 81 7.31 17.40 0.79
CA MET A 81 7.32 16.01 1.24
C MET A 81 8.51 15.65 2.13
N ARG A 82 9.52 16.53 2.27
CA ARG A 82 10.59 16.33 3.28
C ARG A 82 10.12 16.63 4.70
N SER A 83 9.08 17.45 4.85
CA SER A 83 8.46 17.73 6.14
C SER A 83 7.33 16.74 6.39
N GLU A 84 7.43 15.92 7.44
CA GLU A 84 6.44 14.88 7.73
C GLU A 84 5.06 15.48 8.02
N ARG A 85 5.01 16.57 8.79
CA ARG A 85 3.78 17.32 9.03
C ARG A 85 3.15 17.85 7.75
N ALA A 86 3.95 18.35 6.83
CA ALA A 86 3.41 18.86 5.57
C ALA A 86 2.93 17.71 4.67
N ALA A 87 3.68 16.61 4.62
CA ALA A 87 3.27 15.39 3.94
C ALA A 87 1.93 14.88 4.48
N ALA A 88 1.76 14.79 5.80
CA ALA A 88 0.51 14.35 6.43
C ALA A 88 -0.68 15.26 6.08
N VAL A 89 -0.47 16.58 6.04
CA VAL A 89 -1.51 17.53 5.60
C VAL A 89 -1.91 17.29 4.14
N LEU A 90 -0.93 17.07 3.26
CA LEU A 90 -1.19 16.79 1.84
C LEU A 90 -1.87 15.44 1.60
N GLN A 91 -1.73 14.50 2.54
CA GLN A 91 -2.30 13.15 2.48
C GLN A 91 -3.68 13.04 3.12
N ARG A 92 -4.27 14.14 3.61
CA ARG A 92 -5.67 14.14 4.11
C ARG A 92 -6.70 13.55 3.14
N PRO A 93 -6.64 13.79 1.81
CA PRO A 93 -7.58 13.19 0.87
C PRO A 93 -7.53 11.65 0.86
N LEU A 94 -6.38 11.04 1.13
CA LEU A 94 -6.25 9.59 1.30
C LEU A 94 -7.06 9.11 2.51
N LEU A 95 -6.92 9.78 3.66
CA LEU A 95 -7.69 9.45 4.87
C LEU A 95 -9.19 9.62 4.67
N GLU A 96 -9.61 10.66 3.95
CA GLU A 96 -11.02 10.86 3.60
C GLU A 96 -11.55 9.77 2.67
N ALA A 97 -10.74 9.35 1.69
CA ALA A 97 -11.09 8.24 0.81
C ALA A 97 -11.21 6.92 1.59
N ALA A 98 -10.26 6.64 2.49
CA ALA A 98 -10.27 5.47 3.35
C ALA A 98 -11.53 5.39 4.24
N ARG A 99 -11.89 6.49 4.93
CA ARG A 99 -13.08 6.55 5.78
C ARG A 99 -14.39 6.28 5.04
N ARG A 100 -14.46 6.61 3.74
CA ARG A 100 -15.66 6.37 2.93
C ARG A 100 -15.87 4.91 2.56
N GLN A 101 -14.83 4.06 2.65
CA GLN A 101 -14.82 2.76 1.98
C GLN A 101 -15.09 1.55 2.90
N ARG A 102 -15.32 1.73 4.21
CA ARG A 102 -15.57 0.64 5.18
C ARG A 102 -14.60 -0.54 4.99
N VAL A 103 -13.31 -0.25 5.08
CA VAL A 103 -12.26 -1.26 4.97
C VAL A 103 -12.06 -1.95 6.31
N ASP A 104 -11.72 -3.24 6.26
CA ASP A 104 -11.43 -4.10 7.42
C ASP A 104 -9.94 -4.08 7.77
N GLY A 105 -9.08 -3.65 6.86
CA GLY A 105 -7.65 -3.50 7.09
C GLY A 105 -6.95 -2.82 5.92
N PHE A 106 -5.66 -2.56 6.08
CA PHE A 106 -4.84 -1.86 5.10
C PHE A 106 -3.53 -2.58 4.79
N VAL A 107 -3.12 -2.50 3.52
CA VAL A 107 -1.78 -2.82 3.07
C VAL A 107 -1.18 -1.58 2.44
N VAL A 108 -0.15 -1.02 3.06
CA VAL A 108 0.60 0.14 2.58
C VAL A 108 1.83 -0.35 1.83
N VAL A 109 1.96 0.06 0.57
CA VAL A 109 3.15 -0.26 -0.26
C VAL A 109 3.95 0.97 -0.66
N ASP A 110 3.41 2.16 -0.41
CA ASP A 110 4.06 3.42 -0.75
C ASP A 110 4.92 3.95 0.39
N THR A 111 6.22 4.06 0.12
CA THR A 111 7.24 4.54 1.05
C THR A 111 7.12 6.04 1.35
N ASN A 112 6.27 6.78 0.61
CA ASN A 112 6.04 8.20 0.80
C ASN A 112 4.85 8.51 1.72
N VAL A 113 4.14 7.49 2.23
CA VAL A 113 3.11 7.71 3.25
C VAL A 113 3.78 8.22 4.52
N ALA A 114 3.32 9.36 5.02
CA ALA A 114 3.86 9.96 6.23
C ALA A 114 3.48 9.08 7.44
N PRO A 115 4.33 8.98 8.47
CA PRO A 115 4.03 8.16 9.63
C PRO A 115 2.69 8.49 10.30
N GLU A 116 2.40 9.78 10.46
CA GLU A 116 1.12 10.22 11.06
C GLU A 116 -0.08 9.86 10.18
N THR A 117 0.11 9.73 8.86
CA THR A 117 -0.95 9.27 7.96
C THR A 117 -1.14 7.76 8.07
N ALA A 118 -0.06 6.99 8.17
CA ALA A 118 -0.14 5.55 8.41
C ALA A 118 -0.81 5.25 9.75
N ASP A 119 -0.42 5.93 10.83
CA ASP A 119 -1.07 5.79 12.14
C ASP A 119 -2.57 6.13 12.06
N ALA A 120 -2.93 7.23 11.38
CA ALA A 120 -4.32 7.60 11.17
C ALA A 120 -5.12 6.60 10.32
N LEU A 121 -4.48 5.83 9.43
CA LEU A 121 -5.11 4.69 8.76
C LEU A 121 -5.36 3.54 9.74
N GLY A 122 -4.39 3.24 10.60
CA GLY A 122 -4.54 2.23 11.65
C GLY A 122 -5.65 2.54 12.66
N GLU A 123 -5.93 3.82 12.91
CA GLU A 123 -7.09 4.24 13.71
C GLU A 123 -8.44 4.07 12.98
N ILE A 124 -8.43 3.99 11.64
CA ILE A 124 -9.65 3.73 10.85
C ILE A 124 -9.96 2.23 10.84
N ALA A 125 -8.95 1.39 10.60
CA ALA A 125 -9.11 -0.06 10.59
C ALA A 125 -7.77 -0.77 10.86
N ARG A 126 -7.86 -1.93 11.50
CA ARG A 126 -6.75 -2.85 11.77
C ARG A 126 -7.12 -4.22 11.21
N PRO A 127 -6.18 -4.96 10.61
CA PRO A 127 -4.73 -4.73 10.66
C PRO A 127 -4.23 -3.68 9.66
N LEU A 128 -3.12 -3.03 10.00
CA LEU A 128 -2.34 -2.12 9.16
C LEU A 128 -0.96 -2.73 8.89
N CYS A 129 -0.74 -3.17 7.66
CA CYS A 129 0.51 -3.78 7.24
C CYS A 129 1.31 -2.84 6.32
N PHE A 130 2.63 -2.85 6.43
CA PHE A 130 3.53 -2.26 5.44
C PHE A 130 4.21 -3.35 4.63
N TRP A 131 4.17 -3.27 3.30
CA TRP A 131 4.92 -4.17 2.43
C TRP A 131 5.89 -3.37 1.58
N TYR A 132 7.17 -3.47 1.89
CA TYR A 132 8.23 -2.81 1.16
C TYR A 132 8.53 -3.53 -0.17
N PRO A 133 8.26 -2.89 -1.33
CA PRO A 133 8.33 -3.56 -2.63
C PRO A 133 9.70 -3.48 -3.29
N ASP A 134 10.63 -2.72 -2.71
CA ASP A 134 11.80 -2.19 -3.42
C ASP A 134 13.13 -2.75 -2.91
N ALA A 135 14.21 -2.52 -3.65
CA ALA A 135 15.54 -2.94 -3.21
C ALA A 135 16.01 -2.07 -2.04
N VAL A 136 16.88 -2.61 -1.18
CA VAL A 136 17.45 -1.90 -0.01
C VAL A 136 18.05 -0.53 -0.38
N SER A 137 18.64 -0.40 -1.57
CA SER A 137 19.19 0.87 -2.08
C SER A 137 18.16 2.00 -2.20
N ASN A 138 16.86 1.66 -2.26
CA ASN A 138 15.75 2.59 -2.43
C ASN A 138 15.07 2.94 -1.10
N LEU A 139 15.59 2.51 0.05
CA LEU A 139 14.98 2.76 1.37
C LEU A 139 14.88 4.25 1.72
N GLY A 140 15.69 5.08 1.08
CA GLY A 140 15.64 6.53 1.23
C GLY A 140 15.75 6.94 2.70
N ARG A 141 14.80 7.76 3.17
CA ARG A 141 14.79 8.31 4.54
C ARG A 141 14.25 7.37 5.60
N GLN A 142 13.69 6.23 5.21
CA GLN A 142 13.15 5.22 6.13
C GLN A 142 12.06 5.74 7.09
N SER A 143 11.47 6.90 6.80
CA SER A 143 10.44 7.51 7.65
C SER A 143 9.23 6.61 7.80
N MET A 144 8.88 5.85 6.76
CA MET A 144 7.75 4.94 6.78
C MET A 144 7.79 3.97 7.96
N PHE A 145 8.96 3.56 8.46
CA PHE A 145 9.09 2.66 9.61
C PHE A 145 8.80 3.30 10.97
N GLN A 146 8.58 4.61 11.04
CA GLN A 146 8.22 5.28 12.29
C GLN A 146 6.74 5.11 12.67
N ALA A 147 5.91 4.61 11.76
CA ALA A 147 4.50 4.32 12.02
C ALA A 147 4.29 3.00 12.76
N THR A 148 3.14 2.88 13.42
CA THR A 148 2.77 1.71 14.22
C THR A 148 2.05 0.66 13.38
N TYR A 149 2.81 -0.11 12.60
CA TYR A 149 2.28 -1.25 11.84
C TYR A 149 2.04 -2.47 12.73
N ASP A 150 1.08 -3.31 12.32
CA ASP A 150 0.86 -4.63 12.91
C ASP A 150 1.80 -5.68 12.29
N ALA A 151 2.20 -5.47 11.03
CA ALA A 151 3.16 -6.31 10.32
C ALA A 151 3.93 -5.50 9.27
N VAL A 152 5.21 -5.85 9.09
CA VAL A 152 6.09 -5.31 8.05
C VAL A 152 6.64 -6.46 7.22
N PHE A 153 6.42 -6.41 5.91
CA PHE A 153 6.92 -7.38 4.95
C PHE A 153 7.98 -6.74 4.07
N SER A 154 8.99 -7.51 3.69
CA SER A 154 9.99 -7.09 2.72
C SER A 154 10.24 -8.20 1.71
N LYS A 155 10.36 -7.83 0.43
CA LYS A 155 10.79 -8.78 -0.60
C LYS A 155 12.24 -9.25 -0.40
N GLU A 156 13.03 -8.51 0.37
CA GLU A 156 14.45 -8.81 0.63
C GLU A 156 14.60 -9.49 1.99
N PRO A 157 14.84 -10.81 2.06
CA PRO A 157 14.92 -11.54 3.34
C PRO A 157 16.01 -11.01 4.27
N ARG A 158 17.06 -10.42 3.70
CA ARG A 158 18.17 -9.81 4.45
C ARG A 158 17.76 -8.54 5.22
N LEU A 159 16.62 -7.92 4.89
CA LEU A 159 16.09 -6.79 5.65
C LEU A 159 15.27 -7.23 6.87
N VAL A 160 14.62 -8.40 6.81
CA VAL A 160 13.69 -8.86 7.85
C VAL A 160 14.37 -8.93 9.23
N GLY A 161 15.54 -9.56 9.30
CA GLY A 161 16.31 -9.69 10.54
C GLY A 161 16.64 -8.34 11.17
N PRO A 162 17.41 -7.47 10.49
CA PRO A 162 17.72 -6.13 11.00
C PRO A 162 16.48 -5.28 11.33
N SER A 163 15.42 -5.32 10.52
CA SER A 163 14.17 -4.60 10.78
C SER A 163 13.53 -5.04 12.09
N ARG A 164 13.54 -6.33 12.40
CA ARG A 164 13.02 -6.87 13.65
C ARG A 164 13.98 -6.63 14.82
N ASP A 165 15.23 -7.04 14.67
CA ASP A 165 16.18 -7.18 15.77
C ASP A 165 16.82 -5.84 16.19
N ILE A 166 16.92 -4.88 15.26
CA ILE A 166 17.51 -3.56 15.51
C ILE A 166 16.43 -2.48 15.60
N ALA A 167 15.52 -2.43 14.62
CA ALA A 167 14.48 -1.40 14.56
C ALA A 167 13.22 -1.75 15.37
N GLY A 168 13.10 -2.97 15.90
CA GLY A 168 11.97 -3.39 16.71
C GLY A 168 10.66 -3.49 15.93
N LEU A 169 10.72 -3.59 14.60
CA LEU A 169 9.54 -3.67 13.75
C LEU A 169 8.94 -5.09 13.78
N PRO A 170 7.62 -5.24 13.59
CA PRO A 170 6.99 -6.55 13.43
C PRO A 170 7.29 -7.11 12.03
N ALA A 171 8.56 -7.39 11.74
CA ALA A 171 9.02 -7.79 10.42
C ALA A 171 8.93 -9.31 10.22
N HIS A 172 8.42 -9.72 9.06
CA HIS A 172 8.19 -11.11 8.65
C HIS A 172 8.91 -11.45 7.34
#